data_AF-A0A1H7WUB0-F1
#
_entry.id   AF-A0A1H7WUB0-F1
#
_cell.length_a   1.000
_cell.length_b   1.000
_cell.length_c   1.000
_cell.angle_alpha   90.00
_cell.angle_beta   90.00
_cell.angle_gamma   90.00
#
_symmetry.space_group_name_H-M   'P 1'
#
loop_
_entity.id
_entity.type
_entity.pdbx_description
1 polymer ?
#
loop_
_entity_poly.entity_id
_entity_poly.type
_entity_poly.pdbx_seq_one_letter_code
_entity_poly.pdbx_strand_id
1 'polypeptide(L)'
;MTNCNYIDDCLKIPIASTCLDFCMEKILRRLTVEEKQLVFGFGNELANNIYRIYNQFEVNDFEMLKRHLSQEQVDEITLTFLNIGDTQIAYLKADSYTRRNMLNDLRENGNQENGLYL
;
A
#
# COMPACT_ATOMS: atom_id res chain seq x y z
N MET A 1 2.76 -5.61 -24.17
CA MET A 1 2.26 -4.82 -23.03
C MET A 1 1.15 -5.63 -22.38
N THR A 2 1.35 -6.08 -21.15
CA THR A 2 0.28 -6.73 -20.39
C THR A 2 -0.75 -5.67 -20.06
N ASN A 3 -1.99 -5.83 -20.53
CA ASN A 3 -3.06 -4.87 -20.33
C ASN A 3 -3.69 -5.09 -18.96
N CYS A 4 -3.00 -4.66 -17.90
CA CYS A 4 -3.48 -4.75 -16.52
C CYS A 4 -4.49 -3.64 -16.23
N ASN A 5 -5.57 -3.99 -15.53
CA ASN A 5 -6.65 -3.10 -15.13
C ASN A 5 -6.73 -3.03 -13.60
N TYR A 6 -6.90 -1.82 -13.06
CA TYR A 6 -6.94 -1.63 -11.61
C TYR A 6 -8.09 -2.40 -10.95
N ILE A 7 -9.30 -2.31 -11.48
CA ILE A 7 -10.50 -2.94 -10.92
C ILE A 7 -10.43 -4.45 -11.08
N ASP A 8 -10.02 -4.91 -12.26
CA ASP A 8 -10.05 -6.34 -12.57
C ASP A 8 -8.84 -7.11 -12.04
N ASP A 9 -7.67 -6.48 -11.86
CA ASP A 9 -6.44 -7.20 -11.50
C ASP A 9 -5.91 -6.84 -10.12
N CYS A 10 -6.01 -5.56 -9.70
CA CYS A 10 -5.41 -5.10 -8.44
C CYS A 10 -6.31 -5.29 -7.21
N LEU A 11 -7.60 -5.58 -7.43
CA LEU A 11 -8.60 -5.79 -6.38
C LEU A 11 -8.95 -7.28 -6.20
N LYS A 12 -8.05 -8.18 -6.60
CA LYS A 12 -8.20 -9.64 -6.49
C LYS A 12 -7.06 -10.24 -5.67
N ILE A 13 -7.34 -11.39 -5.05
CA ILE A 13 -6.36 -12.19 -4.32
C ILE A 13 -6.25 -13.56 -5.00
N PRO A 14 -5.02 -14.03 -5.31
CA PRO A 14 -3.78 -13.26 -5.31
C PRO A 14 -3.76 -12.22 -6.45
N ILE A 15 -2.97 -11.17 -6.32
CA ILE A 15 -2.64 -10.30 -7.46
C ILE A 15 -1.80 -11.12 -8.45
N ALA A 16 -2.19 -11.17 -9.72
CA ALA A 16 -1.45 -11.90 -10.73
C ALA A 16 -0.03 -11.34 -10.88
N SER A 17 0.99 -12.20 -10.90
CA SER A 17 2.40 -11.79 -10.95
C SER A 17 2.71 -10.89 -12.16
N THR A 18 2.06 -11.11 -13.30
CA THR A 18 2.20 -10.30 -14.51
C THR A 18 1.67 -8.87 -14.38
N CYS A 19 0.87 -8.60 -13.35
CA CYS A 19 0.29 -7.28 -13.06
C CYS A 19 0.78 -6.69 -11.74
N LEU A 20 1.70 -7.37 -11.03
CA LEU A 20 2.12 -6.98 -9.70
C LEU A 20 2.71 -5.57 -9.67
N ASP A 21 3.65 -5.26 -10.57
CA ASP A 21 4.27 -3.92 -10.67
C ASP A 21 3.24 -2.83 -10.96
N PHE A 22 2.32 -3.10 -11.89
CA PHE A 22 1.23 -2.18 -12.19
C PHE A 22 0.36 -1.92 -10.94
N CYS A 23 -0.01 -2.98 -10.22
CA CYS A 23 -0.85 -2.87 -9.04
C CYS A 23 -0.15 -2.20 -7.86
N MET A 24 1.12 -2.52 -7.62
CA MET A 24 1.96 -1.86 -6.60
C MET A 24 1.99 -0.36 -6.86
N GLU A 25 2.30 0.08 -8.08
CA GLU A 25 2.34 1.50 -8.40
C GLU A 25 0.98 2.19 -8.21
N LYS A 26 -0.09 1.62 -8.78
CA LYS A 26 -1.40 2.25 -8.74
C LYS A 26 -1.97 2.35 -7.33
N ILE A 27 -1.73 1.32 -6.50
CA ILE A 27 -2.16 1.31 -5.11
C ILE A 27 -1.31 2.30 -4.31
N LEU A 28 0.02 2.18 -4.33
CA LEU A 28 0.92 3.03 -3.54
C LEU A 28 0.75 4.52 -3.84
N ARG A 29 0.51 4.91 -5.10
CA ARG A 29 0.26 6.30 -5.46
C ARG A 29 -1.03 6.85 -4.83
N ARG A 30 -2.08 6.04 -4.74
CA ARG A 30 -3.41 6.46 -4.26
C ARG A 30 -3.50 6.53 -2.74
N LEU A 31 -2.67 5.75 -2.04
CA LEU A 31 -2.72 5.71 -0.59
C LEU A 31 -2.10 6.98 0.03
N THR A 32 -2.66 7.45 1.13
CA THR A 32 -2.00 8.43 2.00
C THR A 32 -0.84 7.79 2.75
N VAL A 33 -0.06 8.59 3.49
CA VAL A 33 1.00 8.07 4.38
C VAL A 33 0.40 7.22 5.50
N GLU A 34 -0.71 7.65 6.10
CA GLU A 34 -1.41 6.93 7.16
C GLU A 34 -1.95 5.59 6.64
N GLU A 35 -2.55 5.57 5.45
CA GLU A 35 -3.10 4.35 4.87
C GLU A 35 -2.00 3.32 4.54
N LYS A 36 -0.82 3.77 4.08
CA LYS A 36 0.34 2.90 3.90
C LYS A 36 0.77 2.22 5.19
N GLN A 37 0.72 2.94 6.31
CA GLN A 37 1.11 2.41 7.61
C GLN A 37 0.05 1.48 8.17
N LEU A 38 -1.20 1.94 8.28
CA LEU A 38 -2.25 1.24 9.00
C LEU A 38 -2.85 0.07 8.21
N VAL A 39 -2.95 0.19 6.88
CA VAL A 39 -3.58 -0.85 6.04
C VAL A 39 -2.55 -1.83 5.50
N PHE A 40 -1.38 -1.32 5.10
CA PHE A 40 -0.32 -2.14 4.47
C PHE A 40 0.83 -2.47 5.41
N GLY A 41 0.82 -1.96 6.64
CA GLY A 41 1.83 -2.30 7.65
C GLY A 41 3.21 -1.71 7.38
N PHE A 42 3.35 -0.78 6.43
CA PHE A 42 4.66 -0.20 6.12
C PHE A 42 5.16 0.66 7.28
N GLY A 43 6.46 0.57 7.57
CA GLY A 43 7.10 1.43 8.55
C GLY A 43 6.93 2.92 8.21
N ASN A 44 6.93 3.78 9.24
CA ASN A 44 6.76 5.23 9.07
C ASN A 44 7.77 5.83 8.09
N GLU A 45 9.03 5.38 8.12
CA GLU A 45 10.07 5.84 7.19
C GLU A 45 9.71 5.49 5.73
N LEU A 46 9.40 4.22 5.46
CA LEU A 46 9.05 3.76 4.12
C LEU A 46 7.80 4.47 3.58
N ALA A 47 6.75 4.58 4.40
CA ALA A 47 5.50 5.23 4.01
C ALA A 47 5.71 6.71 3.61
N ASN A 48 6.51 7.44 4.39
CA ASN A 48 6.87 8.83 4.08
C ASN A 48 7.78 8.93 2.85
N ASN A 49 8.76 8.03 2.70
CA ASN A 49 9.66 8.02 1.55
C ASN A 49 8.89 7.81 0.25
N ILE A 50 7.97 6.83 0.19
CA ILE A 50 7.13 6.59 -0.99
C ILE A 50 6.31 7.84 -1.32
N TYR A 51 5.66 8.44 -0.31
CA TYR A 51 4.89 9.67 -0.51
C TYR A 51 5.77 10.80 -1.06
N ARG A 52 6.94 11.03 -0.47
CA ARG A 52 7.87 12.06 -0.91
C ARG A 52 8.31 11.83 -2.36
N ILE A 53 8.64 10.59 -2.74
CA ILE A 53 9.10 10.26 -4.08
C ILE A 53 8.03 10.61 -5.13
N TYR A 54 6.77 10.21 -4.91
CA TYR A 54 5.68 10.55 -5.84
C TYR A 54 5.41 12.06 -5.96
N ASN A 55 5.73 12.85 -4.94
CA ASN A 55 5.50 14.29 -4.94
C ASN A 55 6.72 15.10 -5.42
N GLN A 56 7.91 14.49 -5.51
CA GLN A 56 9.15 15.16 -5.91
C GLN A 56 9.64 14.76 -7.30
N PHE A 57 9.31 13.55 -7.74
CA PHE A 57 9.80 12.99 -8.99
C PHE A 57 8.64 12.60 -9.91
N GLU A 58 8.88 12.66 -11.22
CA GLU A 58 7.96 12.12 -12.22
C GLU A 58 8.10 10.60 -12.29
N VAL A 59 7.52 9.92 -11.31
CA VAL A 59 7.38 8.46 -11.31
C VAL A 59 6.14 8.11 -12.12
N ASN A 60 6.24 7.18 -13.08
CA ASN A 60 5.12 6.74 -13.92
C ASN A 60 4.80 5.24 -13.80
N ASP A 61 5.73 4.45 -13.26
CA ASP A 61 5.62 3.01 -13.05
C ASP A 61 6.39 2.59 -11.78
N PHE A 62 6.27 1.32 -11.40
CA PHE A 62 6.97 0.80 -10.21
C PHE A 62 8.49 0.73 -10.42
N GLU A 63 8.96 0.50 -11.65
CA GLU A 63 10.39 0.49 -11.97
C GLU A 63 11.06 1.83 -11.66
N MET A 64 10.40 2.94 -11.96
CA MET A 64 10.87 4.28 -11.60
C MET A 64 10.86 4.50 -10.09
N LEU A 65 9.83 4.03 -9.38
CA LEU A 65 9.78 4.12 -7.91
C LEU A 65 10.97 3.39 -7.28
N LYS A 66 11.28 2.16 -7.75
CA LYS A 66 12.38 1.33 -7.23
C LYS A 66 13.74 2.03 -7.30
N ARG A 67 13.98 2.91 -8.28
CA ARG A 67 15.25 3.65 -8.42
C ARG A 67 15.52 4.63 -7.28
N HIS A 68 14.50 4.97 -6.49
CA HIS A 68 14.60 5.90 -5.37
C HIS A 68 14.49 5.22 -4.00
N LEU A 69 14.36 3.89 -3.98
CA LEU A 69 14.23 3.08 -2.77
C LEU A 69 15.47 2.19 -2.58
N SER A 70 15.74 1.80 -1.34
CA SER A 70 16.72 0.74 -1.08
C SER A 70 16.16 -0.62 -1.52
N GLN A 71 17.03 -1.58 -1.79
CA GLN A 71 16.60 -2.94 -2.13
C GLN A 71 15.71 -3.55 -1.03
N GLU A 72 16.05 -3.33 0.24
CA GLU A 72 15.26 -3.77 1.39
C GLU A 72 13.83 -3.20 1.38
N GLN A 73 13.67 -1.92 1.05
CA GLN A 73 12.35 -1.28 0.92
C GLN A 73 11.57 -1.85 -0.26
N VAL A 74 12.24 -2.15 -1.38
CA VAL A 74 11.61 -2.80 -2.53
C VAL A 74 11.14 -4.20 -2.18
N ASP A 75 11.94 -4.96 -1.43
CA ASP A 75 11.62 -6.31 -0.98
C ASP A 75 10.44 -6.28 0.00
N GLU A 76 10.42 -5.35 0.96
CA GLU A 76 9.30 -5.13 1.89
C GLU A 76 8.00 -4.86 1.13
N ILE A 77 8.01 -3.91 0.17
CA ILE A 77 6.83 -3.61 -0.66
C ILE A 77 6.38 -4.87 -1.41
N THR A 78 7.32 -5.55 -2.08
CA THR A 78 7.01 -6.72 -2.91
C THR A 78 6.39 -7.83 -2.06
N LEU A 79 6.98 -8.12 -0.90
CA LEU A 79 6.47 -9.13 0.03
C LEU A 79 5.08 -8.75 0.57
N THR A 80 4.84 -7.49 0.92
CA THR A 80 3.52 -7.04 1.38
C THR A 80 2.45 -7.25 0.30
N PHE A 81 2.77 -6.97 -0.97
CA PHE A 81 1.81 -7.15 -2.07
C PHE A 81 1.62 -8.60 -2.50
N LEU A 82 2.67 -9.43 -2.41
CA LEU A 82 2.55 -10.88 -2.60
C LEU A 82 1.67 -11.54 -1.53
N ASN A 83 1.66 -10.97 -0.31
CA ASN A 83 0.88 -11.44 0.83
C ASN A 83 -0.37 -10.59 1.09
N ILE A 84 -0.87 -9.86 0.06
CA ILE A 84 -2.05 -9.02 0.23
C ILE A 84 -3.27 -9.86 0.61
N GLY A 85 -3.94 -9.47 1.69
CA GLY A 85 -5.06 -10.21 2.29
C GLY A 85 -6.41 -9.54 2.07
N ASP A 86 -7.46 -10.21 2.57
CA ASP A 86 -8.85 -9.76 2.43
C ASP A 86 -9.08 -8.37 3.03
N THR A 87 -8.42 -8.05 4.15
CA THR A 87 -8.54 -6.73 4.79
C THR A 87 -8.05 -5.60 3.88
N GLN A 88 -6.88 -5.76 3.27
CA GLN A 88 -6.34 -4.75 2.34
C GLN A 88 -7.23 -4.63 1.09
N ILE A 89 -7.68 -5.76 0.53
CA ILE A 89 -8.57 -5.71 -0.64
C ILE A 89 -9.94 -5.11 -0.32
N ALA A 90 -10.53 -5.43 0.83
CA ALA A 90 -11.76 -4.82 1.30
C ALA A 90 -11.60 -3.30 1.44
N TYR A 91 -10.48 -2.85 2.02
CA TYR A 91 -10.15 -1.44 2.14
C TYR A 91 -10.04 -0.75 0.77
N LEU A 92 -9.37 -1.38 -0.19
CA LEU A 92 -9.21 -0.83 -1.54
C LEU A 92 -10.52 -0.79 -2.35
N LYS A 93 -11.47 -1.67 -2.05
CA LYS A 93 -12.82 -1.72 -2.67
C LYS A 93 -13.82 -0.77 -2.01
N ALA A 94 -13.59 -0.40 -0.76
CA ALA A 94 -14.50 0.40 0.03
C ALA A 94 -14.62 1.85 -0.51
N ASP A 95 -15.82 2.42 -0.36
CA ASP A 95 -16.06 3.84 -0.61
C ASP A 95 -15.37 4.72 0.46
N SER A 96 -15.39 6.05 0.26
CA SER A 96 -14.69 6.99 1.12
C SER A 96 -15.19 7.04 2.57
N TYR A 97 -16.49 6.82 2.80
CA TYR A 97 -17.05 6.78 4.15
C TYR A 97 -16.64 5.50 4.86
N THR A 98 -16.79 4.36 4.19
CA THR A 98 -16.38 3.05 4.71
C THR A 98 -14.89 3.00 5.01
N ARG A 99 -14.03 3.52 4.11
CA ARG A 99 -12.57 3.64 4.34
C ARG A 99 -12.23 4.44 5.58
N ARG A 100 -12.95 5.54 5.84
CA ARG A 100 -12.72 6.37 7.02
C ARG A 100 -13.04 5.60 8.31
N ASN A 101 -14.14 4.87 8.33
CA ASN A 101 -14.50 4.05 9.49
C ASN A 101 -13.46 2.95 9.72
N MET A 102 -13.05 2.24 8.68
CA MET A 102 -11.99 1.23 8.78
C MET A 102 -10.67 1.81 9.31
N LEU A 103 -10.27 3.01 8.87
CA LEU A 103 -9.08 3.68 9.39
C LEU A 103 -9.22 4.05 10.87
N ASN A 104 -10.37 4.53 11.29
CA ASN A 104 -10.62 4.84 12.70
C ASN A 104 -10.53 3.57 13.56
N ASP A 105 -11.16 2.48 13.11
CA ASP A 105 -11.09 1.19 13.81
C ASP A 105 -9.65 0.70 13.94
N LEU A 106 -8.84 0.84 12.88
CA LEU A 106 -7.41 0.49 12.91
C LEU A 106 -6.60 1.38 13.87
N ARG A 107 -6.91 2.68 13.96
CA ARG A 107 -6.26 3.60 14.91
C ARG A 107 -6.59 3.26 16.35
N GLU A 108 -7.86 2.97 16.63
CA GLU A 108 -8.34 2.64 17.96
C GLU A 108 -7.75 1.31 18.45
N ASN A 109 -7.71 0.29 17.58
CA ASN A 109 -7.13 -1.00 17.92
C ASN A 109 -5.58 -0.94 18.01
N GLY A 110 -4.90 -0.20 17.13
CA GLY A 110 -3.44 -0.02 17.20
C GLY A 110 -2.95 0.77 18.42
N ASN A 111 -3.80 1.62 19.01
CA ASN A 111 -3.52 2.30 20.28
C ASN A 111 -3.69 1.38 21.50
N GLN A 112 -4.48 0.31 21.42
CA GLN A 112 -4.65 -0.63 22.54
C GLN A 112 -3.44 -1.54 22.71
N GLU A 113 -2.75 -1.93 21.65
CA GLU A 113 -1.53 -2.76 21.73
C GLU A 113 -0.30 -2.00 22.24
N ASN A 114 -0.25 -0.67 22.07
CA ASN A 114 0.84 0.18 22.60
C ASN A 114 0.57 0.74 24.01
N GLY A 115 -0.60 0.44 24.60
CA GLY A 115 -1.00 0.89 25.95
C GLY A 115 -0.60 -0.05 27.09
N LEU A 116 0.21 -1.08 26.83
CA LEU A 116 0.58 -2.14 27.79
C LEU A 116 1.99 -1.99 28.39
N TYR A 117 2.52 -0.76 28.42
CA TYR A 117 3.69 -0.41 29.24
C TYR A 117 3.42 0.88 30.01
N LEU A 118 2.75 0.75 31.17
CA LEU A 118 2.89 1.67 32.29
C LEU A 118 3.71 0.97 33.38
#